data_AF-A0A7Z9GYP0-F1
#
_entry.id   AF-A0A7Z9GYP0-F1
#
_cell.length_a   1.000
_cell.length_b   1.000
_cell.length_c   1.000
_cell.angle_alpha   90.00
_cell.angle_beta   90.00
_cell.angle_gamma   90.00
#
_symmetry.space_group_name_H-M   'P 1'
#
loop_
_entity.id
_entity.type
_entity.pdbx_description
1 polymer ?
#
loop_
_entity_poly.entity_id
_entity_poly.type
_entity_poly.pdbx_seq_one_letter_code
_entity_poly.pdbx_strand_id
1 'polypeptide(L)'
;MIFDWASQKLVKSLIGTGIKGIAWRAMYHPNGFLVGVSGGSGGGFLVFWKPDQEKEFHKLKLPDTIREMDLHPDGIQVATAHFDGHVRICKLAPKAT
;
A
#
# COMPACT_ATOMS: atom_id res chain seq x y z
N MET A 1 0.19 -9.95 4.68
CA MET A 1 -0.11 -11.40 4.77
C MET A 1 -1.59 -11.60 4.54
N ILE A 2 -1.99 -12.68 3.87
CA ILE A 2 -3.39 -13.07 3.68
C ILE A 2 -3.57 -14.40 4.38
N PHE A 3 -4.59 -14.49 5.23
CA PHE A 3 -4.96 -15.69 5.96
C PHE A 3 -6.34 -16.15 5.51
N ASP A 4 -6.51 -17.46 5.42
CA ASP A 4 -7.85 -18.03 5.36
C ASP A 4 -8.45 -17.99 6.77
N TRP A 5 -9.62 -17.36 6.90
CA TRP A 5 -10.23 -17.12 8.21
C TRP A 5 -10.64 -18.43 8.90
N ALA A 6 -11.27 -19.34 8.16
CA ALA A 6 -11.82 -20.57 8.72
C ALA A 6 -10.72 -21.52 9.20
N SER A 7 -9.68 -21.72 8.40
CA SER A 7 -8.57 -22.62 8.73
C SER A 7 -7.44 -21.95 9.49
N GLN A 8 -7.44 -20.62 9.60
CA GLN A 8 -6.38 -19.80 10.20
C GLN A 8 -5.00 -19.95 9.53
N LYS A 9 -4.98 -20.57 8.33
CA LYS A 9 -3.74 -20.82 7.61
C LYS A 9 -3.31 -19.57 6.86
N LEU A 10 -2.00 -19.31 6.88
CA LEU A 10 -1.39 -18.34 5.98
C LEU A 10 -1.53 -18.82 4.53
N VAL A 11 -2.29 -18.08 3.72
CA VAL A 11 -2.49 -18.36 2.30
C VAL A 11 -1.39 -17.71 1.47
N LYS A 12 -0.99 -16.48 1.84
CA LYS A 12 0.01 -15.72 1.07
C LYS A 12 0.78 -14.72 1.94
N SER A 13 2.08 -14.67 1.73
CA SER A 13 2.92 -13.53 2.12
C SER A 13 3.04 -12.59 0.93
N LEU A 14 2.60 -11.34 1.08
CA LEU A 14 2.73 -10.30 0.07
C LEU A 14 4.04 -9.55 0.33
N ILE A 15 4.97 -9.61 -0.61
CA ILE A 15 6.32 -9.08 -0.47
C ILE A 15 6.44 -7.76 -1.21
N GLY A 16 6.99 -6.74 -0.55
CA GLY A 16 7.39 -5.48 -1.16
C GLY A 16 8.89 -5.47 -1.42
N THR A 17 9.30 -5.65 -2.66
CA THR A 17 10.71 -5.86 -3.03
C THR A 17 11.53 -4.57 -2.87
N GLY A 18 12.69 -4.64 -2.20
CA GLY A 18 13.60 -3.50 -2.04
C GLY A 18 13.05 -2.37 -1.16
N ILE A 19 12.05 -2.65 -0.33
CA ILE A 19 11.48 -1.69 0.63
C ILE A 19 12.10 -1.92 2.00
N LYS A 20 12.73 -0.88 2.55
CA LYS A 20 13.26 -0.88 3.93
C LYS A 20 12.35 -0.03 4.81
N GLY A 21 11.40 -0.66 5.49
CA GLY A 21 10.44 0.05 6.33
C GLY A 21 9.45 -0.87 7.02
N ILE A 22 8.59 -0.27 7.84
CA ILE A 22 7.48 -0.94 8.50
C ILE A 22 6.26 -0.80 7.61
N ALA A 23 5.49 -1.87 7.44
CA ALA A 23 4.16 -1.80 6.83
C ALA A 23 3.17 -1.27 7.87
N TRP A 24 2.68 -0.05 7.69
CA TRP A 24 1.82 0.61 8.68
C TRP A 24 0.34 0.35 8.47
N ARG A 25 -0.08 0.19 7.21
CA ARG A 25 -1.47 -0.09 6.85
C ARG A 25 -1.53 -0.89 5.55
N ALA A 26 -2.53 -1.75 5.44
CA ALA A 26 -2.89 -2.46 4.22
C ALA A 26 -4.42 -2.58 4.15
N MET A 27 -4.99 -2.47 2.95
CA MET A 27 -6.42 -2.59 2.72
C MET A 27 -6.71 -3.19 1.35
N TYR A 28 -7.90 -3.79 1.20
CA TYR A 28 -8.42 -4.15 -0.11
C TYR A 28 -8.98 -2.92 -0.81
N HIS A 29 -8.62 -2.77 -2.07
CA HIS A 29 -9.27 -1.86 -2.99
C HIS A 29 -10.56 -2.52 -3.52
N PRO A 30 -11.64 -1.76 -3.82
CA PRO A 30 -12.86 -2.30 -4.42
C PRO A 30 -12.65 -3.10 -5.71
N ASN A 31 -11.60 -2.78 -6.48
CA ASN A 31 -11.20 -3.52 -7.69
C ASN A 31 -10.42 -4.83 -7.40
N GLY A 32 -10.36 -5.28 -6.14
CA GLY A 32 -9.85 -6.62 -5.76
C GLY A 32 -8.34 -6.74 -5.55
N PHE A 33 -7.56 -5.68 -5.77
CA PHE A 33 -6.15 -5.63 -5.39
C PHE A 33 -5.97 -5.12 -3.96
N LEU A 34 -4.80 -5.33 -3.37
CA LEU A 34 -4.43 -4.73 -2.09
C LEU A 34 -3.55 -3.51 -2.29
N VAL A 35 -3.76 -2.50 -1.44
CA VAL A 35 -2.87 -1.33 -1.29
C VAL A 35 -2.32 -1.35 0.12
N GLY A 36 -1.04 -1.07 0.26
CA GLY A 36 -0.43 -0.87 1.56
C GLY A 36 0.59 0.24 1.54
N VAL A 37 0.93 0.69 2.73
CA VAL A 37 1.93 1.74 2.94
C VAL A 37 3.06 1.23 3.78
N SER A 38 4.26 1.60 3.35
CA SER A 38 5.48 1.35 4.12
C SER A 38 6.21 2.66 4.40
N GLY A 39 6.67 2.83 5.64
CA GLY A 39 7.43 4.00 6.06
C GLY A 39 8.53 3.61 7.05
N GLY A 40 9.67 4.29 6.98
CA GLY A 40 10.85 4.00 7.82
C GLY A 40 12.13 4.57 7.21
N SER A 41 13.27 3.97 7.53
CA SER A 41 14.60 4.42 7.06
C SER A 41 14.77 4.40 5.53
N GLY A 42 14.00 3.58 4.81
CA GLY A 42 13.94 3.60 3.34
C GLY A 42 12.97 4.64 2.77
N GLY A 43 12.34 5.48 3.60
CA GLY A 43 11.30 6.47 3.28
C GLY A 43 9.91 5.86 3.04
N GLY A 44 8.99 6.66 2.49
CA GLY A 44 7.59 6.25 2.26
C GLY A 44 7.35 5.58 0.91
N PHE A 45 6.44 4.61 0.87
CA PHE A 45 5.95 3.95 -0.33
C PHE A 45 4.46 3.63 -0.24
N LEU A 46 3.74 3.79 -1.36
CA LEU A 46 2.52 3.02 -1.65
C LEU A 46 2.93 1.77 -2.42
N VAL A 47 2.35 0.63 -2.06
CA VAL A 47 2.69 -0.68 -2.63
C VAL A 47 1.40 -1.42 -2.97
N PHE A 48 1.39 -2.08 -4.12
CA PHE A 48 0.19 -2.66 -4.71
C PHE A 48 0.40 -4.13 -5.04
N TRP A 49 -0.52 -4.98 -4.61
CA TRP A 49 -0.46 -6.43 -4.81
C TRP A 49 -1.75 -6.98 -5.37
N LYS A 50 -1.63 -8.02 -6.21
CA LYS A 50 -2.76 -8.91 -6.47
C LYS A 50 -2.76 -10.00 -5.39
N PRO A 51 -3.93 -10.44 -4.89
CA PRO A 51 -4.00 -11.39 -3.77
C PRO A 51 -3.40 -12.76 -4.10
N ASP A 52 -3.38 -13.14 -5.38
CA ASP A 52 -2.83 -14.39 -5.90
C ASP A 52 -1.32 -14.32 -6.19
N GLN A 53 -0.73 -13.12 -6.17
CA GLN A 53 0.68 -12.89 -6.50
C GLN A 53 1.50 -12.58 -5.25
N GLU A 54 2.69 -13.18 -5.15
CA GLU A 54 3.58 -12.97 -4.00
C GLU A 54 4.25 -11.59 -4.04
N LYS A 55 4.64 -11.12 -5.23
CA LYS A 55 5.36 -9.85 -5.41
C LYS A 55 4.40 -8.70 -5.74
N GLU A 56 4.82 -7.47 -5.44
CA GLU A 56 4.08 -6.28 -5.84
C GLU A 56 4.01 -6.16 -7.37
N PHE A 57 2.85 -5.75 -7.91
CA PHE A 57 2.73 -5.42 -9.34
C PHE A 57 3.01 -3.95 -9.61
N HIS A 58 2.96 -3.11 -8.58
CA HIS A 58 3.31 -1.70 -8.65
C HIS A 58 3.78 -1.20 -7.27
N LYS A 59 4.65 -0.18 -7.28
CA LYS A 59 4.96 0.61 -6.10
C LYS A 59 5.27 2.04 -6.51
N LEU A 60 4.86 2.96 -5.66
CA LEU A 60 5.09 4.39 -5.83
C LEU A 60 5.90 4.89 -4.65
N LYS A 61 7.07 5.48 -4.94
CA LYS A 61 7.86 6.19 -3.94
C LYS A 61 7.12 7.47 -3.56
N LEU A 62 6.95 7.70 -2.27
CA LEU A 62 6.32 8.92 -1.77
C LEU A 62 7.38 9.95 -1.35
N PRO A 63 7.01 11.25 -1.29
CA PRO A 63 7.93 12.34 -0.95
C PRO A 63 8.56 12.22 0.44
N ASP A 64 7.85 11.62 1.40
CA ASP A 64 8.32 11.44 2.76
C ASP A 64 7.80 10.14 3.38
N THR A 65 8.39 9.77 4.51
CA THR A 65 7.97 8.66 5.37
C THR A 65 6.49 8.75 5.73
N ILE A 66 5.74 7.69 5.45
CA ILE A 66 4.31 7.59 5.70
C ILE A 66 4.02 6.82 7.00
N ARG A 67 2.92 7.17 7.67
CA ARG A 67 2.40 6.47 8.85
C ARG A 67 1.02 5.88 8.63
N GLU A 68 0.23 6.48 7.74
CA GLU A 68 -1.13 6.03 7.49
C GLU A 68 -1.61 6.44 6.11
N MET A 69 -2.65 5.76 5.62
CA MET A 69 -3.41 6.16 4.43
C MET A 69 -4.88 5.83 4.59
N ASP A 70 -5.75 6.44 3.79
CA ASP A 70 -7.08 5.88 3.55
C ASP A 70 -7.54 6.11 2.12
N LEU A 71 -8.36 5.18 1.63
CA LEU A 71 -8.96 5.23 0.29
C LEU A 71 -10.28 6.01 0.37
N HIS A 72 -10.41 7.03 -0.45
CA HIS A 72 -11.67 7.72 -0.63
C HIS A 72 -12.70 6.78 -1.31
N PRO A 73 -14.01 6.89 -1.01
CA PRO A 73 -15.05 6.02 -1.59
C PRO A 73 -15.14 6.01 -3.12
N ASP A 74 -14.53 6.97 -3.81
CA ASP A 74 -14.43 6.99 -5.28
C ASP A 74 -13.46 5.95 -5.86
N GLY A 75 -12.66 5.29 -5.02
CA GLY A 75 -11.68 4.28 -5.44
C GLY A 75 -10.52 4.83 -6.27
N ILE A 76 -10.30 6.15 -6.30
CA ILE A 76 -9.18 6.74 -7.05
C ILE A 76 -8.36 7.72 -6.23
N GLN A 77 -8.92 8.32 -5.18
CA GLN A 77 -8.17 9.22 -4.30
C GLN A 77 -7.70 8.48 -3.04
N VAL A 78 -6.44 8.68 -2.66
CA VAL A 78 -5.86 8.15 -1.43
C VAL A 78 -5.27 9.29 -0.62
N ALA A 79 -5.74 9.47 0.61
CA ALA A 79 -5.09 10.36 1.57
C ALA A 79 -3.89 9.66 2.21
N THR A 80 -2.75 10.32 2.33
CA THR A 80 -1.53 9.79 2.94
C THR A 80 -0.99 10.73 4.01
N ALA A 81 -0.79 10.23 5.23
CA ALA A 81 -0.28 11.01 6.37
C ALA A 81 1.22 10.75 6.58
N HIS A 82 2.02 11.82 6.47
CA HIS A 82 3.47 11.74 6.47
C HIS A 82 4.10 12.25 7.77
N PHE A 83 5.35 11.84 8.01
CA PHE A 83 6.12 12.24 9.18
C PHE A 83 6.50 13.72 9.14
N ASP A 84 6.67 14.29 7.95
CA ASP A 84 6.89 15.71 7.71
C ASP A 84 5.70 16.64 8.04
N GLY A 85 4.66 16.13 8.72
CA GLY A 85 3.51 16.91 9.17
C GLY A 85 2.47 17.22 8.08
N HIS A 86 2.62 16.66 6.87
CA HIS A 86 1.68 16.88 5.78
C HIS A 86 0.79 15.67 5.51
N VAL A 87 -0.48 15.95 5.16
CA VAL A 87 -1.37 15.01 4.50
C VAL A 87 -1.39 15.33 3.01
N ARG A 88 -1.26 14.30 2.17
CA ARG A 88 -1.26 14.45 0.70
C ARG A 88 -2.37 13.61 0.09
N ILE A 89 -2.90 14.05 -1.04
CA ILE A 89 -3.83 13.27 -1.84
C ILE A 89 -3.09 12.71 -3.05
N CYS A 90 -3.08 11.39 -3.18
CA CYS A 90 -2.59 10.67 -4.34
C CYS A 90 -3.76 10.22 -5.22
N LYS A 91 -3.59 10.29 -6.55
CA LYS A 91 -4.55 9.74 -7.51
C LYS A 91 -4.04 8.41 -8.07
N LEU A 92 -4.83 7.35 -7.94
CA LEU A 92 -4.57 6.02 -8.50
C LEU A 92 -4.98 5.99 -9.98
N ALA A 93 -4.28 6.77 -10.81
CA ALA A 93 -4.50 6.82 -12.24
C ALA A 93 -3.25 6.36 -13.00
N PRO A 94 -3.41 5.88 -14.25
CA PRO A 94 -2.28 5.73 -15.15
C PRO A 94 -1.49 7.05 -15.21
N LYS A 95 -0.16 6.94 -15.23
CA LYS A 95 0.69 8.12 -15.39
C LYS A 95 0.33 8.78 -16.72
N ALA A 96 0.02 10.08 -16.68
CA ALA A 96 -0.20 10.85 -17.90
C ALA A 96 1.05 10.78 -18.78
N THR A 97 0.86 10.44 -20.05
CA THR A 97 1.87 10.51 -21.12
C THR A 97 2.21 11.95 -21.45
#